data_AF-A0AAC8T928-F1
#
_entry.id   AF-A0AAC8T928-F1
#
_cell.length_a   1.000
_cell.length_b   1.000
_cell.length_c   1.000
_cell.angle_alpha   90.00
_cell.angle_beta   90.00
_cell.angle_gamma   90.00
#
_symmetry.space_group_name_H-M   'P 1'
#
loop_
_entity.id
_entity.type
_entity.pdbx_description
1 polymer ?
#
loop_
_entity_poly.entity_id
_entity_poly.type
_entity_poly.pdbx_seq_one_letter_code
_entity_poly.pdbx_strand_id
1 'polypeptide(L)' 'MATCLVLAGCQTIKDYNPLRKEPKADASNPASVFCVERGGKSVIKTAKDGSQYGVCQLPNGPTVEEWGFYRKHH' A
#
# COMPACT_ATOMS: atom_id res chain seq x y z
N MET A 1 22.63 6.45 46.83
CA MET A 1 22.48 5.92 45.47
C MET A 1 21.00 5.73 45.20
N ALA A 2 20.43 6.44 44.22
CA ALA A 2 19.29 5.99 43.41
C ALA A 2 18.85 7.16 42.53
N THR A 3 19.62 7.42 41.48
CA THR A 3 19.18 8.26 40.36
C THR A 3 18.13 7.46 39.60
N CYS A 4 16.89 7.92 39.56
CA CYS A 4 15.88 7.41 38.64
C CYS A 4 15.53 8.50 37.63
N LEU A 5 16.34 8.57 36.58
CA LEU A 5 16.01 9.25 35.32
C LEU A 5 14.94 8.40 34.62
N VAL A 6 13.71 8.90 34.55
CA VAL A 6 12.65 8.25 33.76
C VAL A 6 12.56 9.00 32.42
N LEU A 7 13.17 8.43 31.37
CA LEU A 7 12.98 8.89 30.00
C LEU A 7 11.58 8.47 29.53
N ALA A 8 10.67 9.43 29.39
CA ALA A 8 9.38 9.22 28.75
C ALA A 8 9.58 9.02 27.23
N GLY A 9 9.67 7.77 26.80
CA GLY A 9 9.72 7.41 25.38
C GLY A 9 8.37 7.68 24.71
N CYS A 10 8.39 8.44 23.60
CA CYS A 10 7.22 8.66 22.75
C CYS A 10 6.92 7.35 21.99
N GLN A 11 5.86 6.65 22.37
CA GLN A 11 5.42 5.47 21.65
C GLN A 11 4.48 5.91 20.53
N THR A 12 4.95 5.81 19.29
CA THR A 12 4.10 5.96 18.11
C THR A 12 3.09 4.82 18.10
N ILE A 13 1.83 5.15 18.37
CA ILE A 13 0.70 4.22 18.26
C ILE A 13 0.56 3.91 16.77
N LYS A 14 1.18 2.82 16.30
CA LYS A 14 0.85 2.26 14.98
C LYS A 14 -0.56 1.69 15.13
N ASP A 15 -1.52 2.23 14.38
CA ASP A 15 -2.84 1.65 14.13
C ASP A 15 -2.69 0.25 13.53
N TYR A 16 -2.33 -0.72 14.36
CA TYR A 16 -2.31 -2.13 14.01
C TYR A 16 -3.75 -2.59 14.02
N ASN A 17 -4.43 -2.42 12.89
CA ASN A 17 -5.70 -3.07 12.64
C ASN A 17 -5.42 -4.42 11.95
N PRO A 18 -5.47 -5.56 12.67
CA PRO A 18 -5.20 -6.89 12.11
C PRO A 18 -6.22 -7.31 11.03
N LEU A 19 -7.29 -6.54 10.83
CA LEU A 19 -8.31 -6.80 9.80
C LEU A 19 -7.99 -6.11 8.46
N ARG A 20 -7.02 -5.18 8.40
CA ARG A 20 -6.53 -4.67 7.12
C ARG A 20 -5.60 -5.72 6.51
N LYS A 21 -6.16 -6.65 5.74
CA LYS A 21 -5.36 -7.38 4.74
C LYS A 21 -4.76 -6.32 3.83
N GLU A 22 -3.46 -6.08 3.95
CA GLU A 22 -2.77 -5.32 2.91
C GLU A 22 -3.02 -6.06 1.60
N PRO A 23 -3.56 -5.37 0.57
CA PRO A 23 -3.77 -6.01 -0.70
C PRO A 23 -2.40 -6.38 -1.25
N LYS A 24 -2.12 -7.68 -1.18
CA LYS A 24 -0.89 -8.27 -1.68
C LYS A 24 -0.97 -8.24 -3.19
N ALA A 25 0.08 -7.76 -3.85
CA ALA A 25 0.21 -7.97 -5.28
C ALA A 25 0.13 -9.47 -5.57
N ASP A 26 -0.73 -9.84 -6.50
CA ASP A 26 -0.77 -11.20 -7.01
C ASP A 26 0.45 -11.38 -7.93
N ALA A 27 1.25 -12.41 -7.68
CA ALA A 27 2.46 -12.67 -8.47
C ALA A 27 2.16 -13.00 -9.95
N SER A 28 0.91 -13.33 -10.29
CA SER A 28 0.47 -13.56 -11.67
C SER A 28 0.08 -12.27 -12.39
N ASN A 29 -0.10 -11.16 -11.67
CA ASN A 29 -0.42 -9.86 -12.28
C ASN A 29 0.85 -8.98 -12.35
N PRO A 30 1.49 -8.87 -13.53
CA PRO A 30 2.72 -8.09 -13.66
C PRO A 30 2.51 -6.60 -13.35
N ALA A 31 1.32 -6.03 -13.59
CA ALA A 31 1.04 -4.65 -13.24
C ALA A 31 0.94 -4.44 -11.71
N SER A 32 0.36 -5.39 -10.98
CA SER A 32 0.33 -5.36 -9.52
C SER A 32 1.72 -5.52 -8.92
N VAL A 33 2.54 -6.43 -9.46
CA VAL A 33 3.95 -6.61 -9.05
C VAL A 33 4.72 -5.32 -9.27
N PHE A 34 4.65 -4.76 -10.48
CA PHE A 34 5.31 -3.50 -10.83
C PHE A 34 4.91 -2.35 -9.90
N CYS A 35 3.62 -2.25 -9.54
CA CYS A 35 3.17 -1.25 -8.58
C CYS A 35 3.88 -1.36 -7.23
N VAL A 36 3.98 -2.58 -6.68
CA VAL A 36 4.61 -2.83 -5.39
C VAL A 36 6.13 -2.63 -5.45
N GLU A 37 6.78 -3.01 -6.55
CA GLU A 37 8.20 -2.75 -6.78
C GLU A 37 8.53 -1.25 -6.80
N ARG A 38 7.59 -0.40 -7.24
CA ARG A 38 7.71 1.06 -7.18
C ARG A 38 7.33 1.65 -5.80
N GLY A 39 7.16 0.80 -4.79
CA GLY A 39 6.78 1.19 -3.43
C GLY A 39 5.30 1.54 -3.26
N GLY A 40 4.47 1.25 -4.27
CA GLY A 40 3.03 1.44 -4.21
C GLY A 40 2.28 0.26 -3.59
N LYS A 41 0.96 0.40 -3.47
CA LYS A 41 0.04 -0.68 -3.07
C LYS A 41 -0.92 -0.96 -4.22
N SER A 42 -0.96 -2.19 -4.73
CA SER A 42 -1.98 -2.61 -5.70
C SER A 42 -3.30 -2.82 -4.97
N VAL A 43 -4.40 -2.27 -5.48
CA VAL A 43 -5.74 -2.34 -4.89
C VAL A 43 -6.75 -2.63 -5.99
N ILE A 44 -7.59 -3.64 -5.79
CA ILE A 44 -8.74 -3.89 -6.68
C ILE A 44 -9.90 -2.99 -6.27
N LYS A 45 -10.48 -2.29 -7.25
CA LYS A 45 -11.68 -1.46 -7.11
C LYS A 45 -12.81 -2.01 -7.98
N THR A 46 -14.03 -1.87 -7.48
CA THR A 46 -15.25 -2.17 -8.23
C THR A 46 -15.80 -0.87 -8.83
N ALA A 47 -16.08 -0.87 -10.13
CA ALA A 47 -16.72 0.22 -10.85
C ALA A 47 -18.25 0.20 -10.63
N LYS A 48 -18.93 1.26 -11.08
CA LYS A 48 -20.39 1.41 -10.93
C LYS A 48 -21.20 0.34 -11.66
N ASP A 49 -20.63 -0.21 -12.74
CA ASP A 49 -21.23 -1.29 -13.54
C ASP A 49 -20.94 -2.69 -12.95
N GLY A 50 -20.24 -2.77 -11.81
CA GLY A 50 -19.87 -4.02 -11.16
C GLY A 50 -18.57 -4.64 -11.67
N SER A 51 -17.94 -4.08 -12.71
CA SER A 51 -16.63 -4.54 -13.18
C SER A 51 -15.54 -4.25 -12.15
N GLN A 52 -14.49 -5.07 -12.11
CA GLN A 52 -13.34 -4.86 -11.22
C GLN A 52 -12.11 -4.44 -12.02
N TYR A 53 -11.34 -3.50 -11.47
CA TYR A 53 -10.09 -3.00 -12.05
C TYR A 53 -9.05 -2.75 -10.97
N GLY A 54 -7.78 -2.93 -11.31
CA GLY A 54 -6.66 -2.69 -10.40
C GLY A 54 -6.17 -1.24 -10.45
N VAL A 55 -5.80 -0.70 -9.30
CA VAL A 55 -5.14 0.59 -9.18
C VAL A 55 -3.87 0.48 -8.34
N CYS A 56 -2.86 1.26 -8.70
CA CYS A 56 -1.65 1.45 -7.92
C CYS A 56 -1.77 2.71 -7.05
N GLN A 57 -1.75 2.55 -5.73
CA GLN A 57 -1.64 3.64 -4.77
C GLN A 57 -0.17 3.92 -4.46
N LEU A 58 0.38 4.98 -5.03
CA LEU A 58 1.76 5.40 -4.77
C LEU A 58 1.85 6.09 -3.40
N PRO A 59 2.96 5.90 -2.65
CA PRO A 59 3.06 6.32 -1.25
C PRO A 59 2.96 7.84 -1.04
N ASN A 60 3.41 8.63 -2.02
CA ASN A 60 3.31 10.10 -2.03
C ASN A 60 2.74 10.61 -3.37
N GLY A 61 2.02 9.76 -4.09
CA GLY A 61 1.63 10.02 -5.46
C GLY A 61 0.14 9.84 -5.70
N PRO A 62 -0.31 10.13 -6.93
CA PRO A 62 -1.68 9.84 -7.32
C PRO A 62 -1.94 8.34 -7.27
N THR A 63 -3.20 7.98 -7.02
CA THR A 63 -3.68 6.64 -7.34
C THR A 63 -3.89 6.56 -8.85
N VAL A 64 -3.21 5.63 -9.51
CA VAL A 64 -3.25 5.45 -10.97
C VAL A 64 -3.74 4.06 -11.31
N GLU A 65 -4.33 3.86 -12.48
CA GLU A 65 -4.71 2.51 -12.95
C GLU A 65 -3.44 1.68 -13.17
N GLU A 66 -3.38 0.46 -12.63
CA GLU A 66 -2.12 -0.29 -12.52
C GLU A 66 -1.55 -0.71 -13.89
N TRP A 67 -2.40 -1.08 -14.85
CA TRP A 67 -1.96 -1.45 -16.20
C TRP A 67 -1.52 -0.25 -17.03
N GLY A 68 -2.22 0.87 -16.89
CA GLY A 68 -1.86 2.14 -17.49
C GLY A 68 -0.53 2.66 -16.95
N PHE A 69 -0.26 2.46 -15.66
CA PHE A 69 1.03 2.77 -15.06
C PHE A 69 2.13 1.82 -15.56
N TYR A 70 1.88 0.50 -15.54
CA TYR A 70 2.80 -0.51 -16.07
C TYR A 70 3.19 -0.20 -17.52
N ARG A 71 2.22 -0.05 -18.44
CA ARG A 71 2.48 0.22 -19.87
C ARG A 71 3.27 1.50 -20.16
N LYS A 72 3.22 2.49 -19.27
CA LYS A 72 3.96 3.75 -19.45
C LYS A 72 5.41 3.67 -18.98
N HIS A 73 5.76 2.66 -18.17
CA HIS A 73 7.01 2.65 -17.41
C HIS A 73 7.74 1.29 -17.38
N HIS A 74 7.24 0.27 -18.08
CA HIS A 74 7.90 -1.02 -18.30
C HIS A 74 8.45 -1.12 -19.72
#